data_AF-A0A7C6IIY4-F1
#
_entry.id   AF-A0A7C6IIY4-F1
#
_cell.length_a   1.000
_cell.length_b   1.000
_cell.length_c   1.000
_cell.angle_alpha   90.00
_cell.angle_beta   90.00
_cell.angle_gamma   90.00
#
_symmetry.space_group_name_H-M   'P 1'
#
loop_
_entity.id
_entity.type
_entity.pdbx_description
1 polymer ?
#
loop_
_entity_poly.entity_id
_entity_poly.type
_entity_poly.pdbx_seq_one_letter_code
_entity_poly.pdbx_strand_id
1 'polypeptide(L)'
;MNVRVKREETGKIDLVPFEEYITGVLAGEMPTTFNMEALKAQTVAARSYVMKKMSYNKDKDYDVIDTIMNQVYLDDNYLQSVWQDDYDVKIPKIRQAVNSTHGEYLEYKGR
;
A
#
# COMPACT_ATOMS: atom_id res chain seq x y z
N MET A 1 1.18 -8.77 10.46
CA MET A 1 2.26 -9.06 9.49
C MET A 1 2.83 -7.74 9.01
N ASN A 2 4.13 -7.69 8.69
CA ASN A 2 4.78 -6.50 8.16
C ASN A 2 5.25 -6.75 6.72
N VAL A 3 5.29 -5.70 5.91
CA VAL A 3 5.89 -5.64 4.58
C VAL A 3 7.30 -5.05 4.73
N ARG A 4 8.30 -5.72 4.15
CA ARG A 4 9.70 -5.26 4.12
C ARG A 4 9.91 -4.40 2.88
N VAL A 5 9.87 -3.09 3.05
CA VAL A 5 10.00 -2.12 1.96
C VAL A 5 11.45 -1.67 1.87
N LYS A 6 12.13 -1.98 0.77
CA LYS A 6 13.47 -1.45 0.50
C LYS A 6 13.38 -0.09 -0.17
N ARG A 7 14.01 0.91 0.45
CA ARG A 7 14.20 2.27 -0.08
C ARG A 7 15.27 2.25 -1.17
N GLU A 8 14.94 2.61 -2.41
CA GLU A 8 15.87 2.58 -3.53
C GLU A 8 17.08 3.49 -3.28
N GLU A 9 16.83 4.73 -2.85
CA GLU A 9 17.87 5.74 -2.68
C GLU A 9 18.91 5.38 -1.60
N THR A 10 18.46 4.78 -0.49
CA THR A 10 19.33 4.52 0.68
C THR A 10 19.69 3.05 0.85
N GLY A 11 18.98 2.15 0.18
CA GLY A 11 19.07 0.71 0.40
C GLY A 11 18.48 0.22 1.74
N LYS A 12 17.98 1.13 2.59
CA LYS A 12 17.40 0.81 3.90
C LYS A 12 16.13 -0.03 3.73
N ILE A 13 15.90 -0.96 4.66
CA ILE A 13 14.68 -1.76 4.71
C ILE A 13 13.82 -1.29 5.88
N ASP A 14 12.63 -0.81 5.56
CA ASP A 14 11.61 -0.43 6.55
C ASP A 14 10.64 -1.60 6.75
N LEU A 15 10.24 -1.82 8.01
CA LEU A 15 9.19 -2.76 8.36
C LEU A 15 7.88 -2.00 8.54
N VAL A 16 6.98 -2.12 7.57
CA VAL A 16 5.72 -1.38 7.56
C VAL A 16 4.57 -2.34 7.89
N PRO A 17 3.65 -2.02 8.81
CA PRO A 17 2.45 -2.82 9.02
C PRO A 17 1.68 -3.00 7.71
N PHE A 18 1.19 -4.20 7.44
CA PHE A 18 0.64 -4.55 6.14
C PHE A 18 -0.45 -3.59 5.65
N GLU A 19 -1.43 -3.25 6.50
CA GLU A 19 -2.54 -2.35 6.11
C GLU A 19 -2.11 -0.87 6.00
N GLU A 20 -1.06 -0.46 6.72
CA GLU A 20 -0.47 0.88 6.54
C GLU A 20 0.28 0.97 5.21
N TYR A 21 0.95 -0.11 4.79
CA TYR A 21 1.55 -0.19 3.46
C TYR A 21 0.47 -0.03 2.37
N ILE A 22 -0.66 -0.74 2.49
CA ILE A 22 -1.76 -0.60 1.53
C ILE A 22 -2.35 0.81 1.54
N THR A 23 -2.50 1.44 2.71
CA THR A 23 -2.95 2.83 2.84
C THR A 23 -2.03 3.80 2.08
N GLY A 24 -0.72 3.66 2.26
CA GLY A 24 0.29 4.45 1.56
C GLY A 24 0.29 4.24 0.04
N VAL A 25 0.06 3.00 -0.40
CA VAL A 25 -0.09 2.67 -1.84
C VAL A 25 -1.33 3.34 -2.43
N LEU A 26 -2.47 3.27 -1.75
CA LEU A 26 -3.69 3.91 -2.23
C LEU A 26 -3.55 5.42 -2.35
N ALA A 27 -2.87 6.04 -1.38
CA ALA A 27 -2.60 7.47 -1.38
C ALA A 27 -1.70 7.90 -2.56
N GLY A 28 -0.79 7.03 -2.99
CA GLY A 28 0.13 7.28 -4.12
C GLY A 28 -0.47 6.99 -5.49
N GLU A 29 -1.33 5.98 -5.61
CA GLU A 29 -1.86 5.49 -6.89
C GLU A 29 -3.22 6.10 -7.27
N MET A 30 -4.02 6.55 -6.30
CA MET A 30 -5.39 7.01 -6.55
C MET A 30 -5.73 8.35 -5.89
N PRO A 31 -6.34 9.29 -6.63
CA PRO A 31 -6.90 10.50 -6.04
C PRO A 31 -8.03 10.15 -5.04
N THR A 32 -8.01 10.77 -3.86
CA THR A 32 -9.03 10.57 -2.82
C THR A 32 -10.43 11.00 -3.24
N THR A 33 -10.57 11.75 -4.34
CA THR A 33 -11.84 12.15 -4.93
C THR A 33 -12.57 10.99 -5.62
N PHE A 34 -11.91 9.88 -5.90
CA PHE A 34 -12.52 8.73 -6.56
C PHE A 34 -13.65 8.11 -5.72
N ASN A 35 -14.53 7.38 -6.41
CA ASN A 35 -15.64 6.67 -5.77
C ASN A 35 -15.09 5.61 -4.78
N MET A 36 -15.81 5.39 -3.67
CA MET A 36 -15.44 4.41 -2.66
C MET A 36 -15.23 3.00 -3.24
N GLU A 37 -16.10 2.57 -4.17
CA GLU A 37 -15.97 1.23 -4.77
C GLU A 37 -14.71 1.10 -5.65
N ALA A 38 -14.25 2.19 -6.27
CA ALA A 38 -12.99 2.21 -7.00
C ALA A 38 -11.78 2.10 -6.05
N LEU A 39 -11.82 2.81 -4.92
CA LEU A 39 -10.78 2.73 -3.89
C LEU A 39 -10.71 1.32 -3.25
N LYS A 40 -11.86 0.69 -3.01
CA LYS A 40 -11.94 -0.70 -2.54
C LYS A 40 -11.33 -1.67 -3.55
N ALA A 41 -11.70 -1.55 -4.83
CA ALA A 41 -11.14 -2.40 -5.89
C ALA A 41 -9.61 -2.29 -5.96
N GLN A 42 -9.07 -1.08 -5.87
CA GLN A 42 -7.62 -0.87 -5.82
C GLN A 42 -6.99 -1.42 -4.55
N THR A 43 -7.66 -1.34 -3.40
CA THR A 43 -7.18 -1.96 -2.16
C THR A 43 -6.95 -3.45 -2.35
N VAL A 44 -7.94 -4.15 -2.88
CA VAL A 44 -7.87 -5.59 -3.14
C VAL A 44 -6.75 -5.89 -4.14
N ALA A 45 -6.62 -5.10 -5.21
CA ALA A 45 -5.54 -5.25 -6.19
C ALA A 45 -4.15 -5.06 -5.55
N ALA A 46 -3.97 -4.02 -4.73
CA ALA A 46 -2.70 -3.74 -4.05
C ALA A 46 -2.34 -4.83 -3.04
N ARG A 47 -3.32 -5.31 -2.27
CA ARG A 47 -3.13 -6.44 -1.34
C ARG A 47 -2.67 -7.68 -2.07
N SER A 48 -3.33 -8.02 -3.17
CA SER A 48 -2.96 -9.16 -4.03
C SER A 48 -1.54 -9.04 -4.55
N TYR A 49 -1.16 -7.86 -5.03
CA TYR A 49 0.17 -7.60 -5.57
C TYR A 49 1.27 -7.79 -4.52
N VAL A 50 1.14 -7.15 -3.35
CA VAL A 50 2.17 -7.24 -2.31
C VAL A 50 2.26 -8.64 -1.73
N MET A 51 1.14 -9.34 -1.54
CA MET A 51 1.16 -10.76 -1.12
C MET A 51 1.94 -11.62 -2.11
N LYS A 52 1.75 -11.39 -3.42
CA LYS A 52 2.50 -12.13 -4.45
C LYS A 52 3.99 -11.81 -4.40
N LYS A 53 4.35 -10.55 -4.21
CA LYS A 53 5.75 -10.11 -4.09
C LYS A 53 6.43 -10.69 -2.85
N MET A 54 5.76 -10.70 -1.70
CA MET A 54 6.25 -11.34 -0.48
C MET A 54 6.54 -12.83 -0.73
N SER A 55 5.64 -13.53 -1.43
CA SER A 55 5.86 -14.94 -1.78
C SER A 55 7.04 -15.14 -2.73
N TYR A 56 7.22 -14.27 -3.73
CA TYR A 56 8.31 -14.36 -4.71
C TYR A 56 9.67 -13.96 -4.14
N ASN A 57 9.69 -13.01 -3.22
CA ASN A 57 10.91 -12.49 -2.59
C ASN A 57 11.13 -13.06 -1.18
N LYS A 58 10.53 -14.22 -0.85
CA LYS A 58 10.67 -14.87 0.46
C LYS A 58 12.13 -15.13 0.85
N ASP A 59 13.00 -15.38 -0.14
CA ASP A 59 14.42 -15.67 0.04
C ASP A 59 15.32 -14.42 -0.02
N LYS A 60 14.70 -13.23 -0.16
CA LYS A 60 15.36 -11.93 -0.11
C LYS A 60 15.14 -11.26 1.25
N ASP A 61 15.92 -10.22 1.51
CA ASP A 61 15.80 -9.33 2.67
C ASP A 61 14.61 -8.36 2.58
N TYR A 62 14.09 -8.10 1.38
CA TYR A 62 12.93 -7.23 1.13
C TYR A 62 11.79 -7.93 0.38
N ASP A 63 10.58 -7.39 0.51
CA ASP A 63 9.38 -7.85 -0.21
C ASP A 63 9.13 -7.01 -1.46
N VAL A 64 9.24 -5.69 -1.32
CA VAL A 64 9.03 -4.69 -2.37
C VAL A 64 10.11 -3.62 -2.31
N ILE A 65 10.31 -2.91 -3.42
CA ILE A 65 11.18 -1.74 -3.52
C ILE A 65 10.27 -0.54 -3.83
N ASP A 66 10.51 0.61 -3.21
CA ASP A 66 9.71 1.84 -3.35
C ASP A 66 9.94 2.60 -4.67
N THR A 67 9.81 1.88 -5.78
CA THR A 67 9.93 2.44 -7.14
C THR A 67 8.65 2.23 -7.93
N ILE A 68 8.52 2.96 -9.05
CA ILE A 68 7.42 2.79 -10.02
C ILE A 68 7.39 1.39 -10.67
N MET A 69 8.47 0.62 -10.58
CA MET A 69 8.50 -0.77 -11.04
C MET A 69 7.70 -1.70 -10.11
N ASN A 70 7.35 -1.22 -8.91
CA ASN A 70 6.36 -1.83 -8.05
C ASN A 70 5.12 -0.94 -7.95
N GLN A 71 4.67 -0.64 -6.73
CA GLN A 71 3.58 0.28 -6.48
C GLN A 71 4.17 1.54 -5.86
N VAL A 72 3.60 2.69 -6.18
CA VAL A 72 3.97 3.95 -5.54
C VAL A 72 3.54 3.89 -4.09
N TYR A 73 4.51 3.75 -3.17
CA TYR A 73 4.27 3.75 -1.73
C TYR A 73 4.70 5.11 -1.13
N LEU A 74 3.75 5.78 -0.50
CA LEU A 74 3.98 7.00 0.27
C LEU A 74 3.86 6.67 1.76
N ASP A 75 4.90 6.93 2.55
CA ASP A 75 4.81 6.74 4.00
C ASP A 75 3.98 7.83 4.69
N ASP A 76 3.48 7.50 5.88
CA ASP A 76 2.54 8.37 6.60
C ASP A 76 3.13 9.74 6.95
N ASN A 77 4.43 9.81 7.27
CA ASN A 77 5.11 11.09 7.53
C ASN A 77 5.12 11.96 6.27
N TYR A 78 5.41 11.38 5.11
CA TYR A 78 5.31 12.07 3.84
C TYR A 78 3.89 12.58 3.59
N LEU A 79 2.87 11.72 3.77
CA LEU A 79 1.47 12.11 3.58
C LEU A 79 1.04 13.27 4.49
N GLN A 80 1.41 13.22 5.77
CA GLN A 80 1.16 14.33 6.70
C GLN A 80 1.85 15.62 6.23
N SER A 81 3.10 15.54 5.75
CA SER A 81 3.84 16.72 5.29
C SER A 81 3.26 17.38 4.03
N VAL A 82 2.72 16.56 3.10
CA VAL A 82 2.23 17.03 1.80
C VAL A 82 0.77 17.43 1.86
N TRP A 83 -0.06 16.71 2.62
CA TRP A 83 -1.49 17.02 2.74
C TRP A 83 -1.78 18.03 3.85
N GLN A 84 -0.92 18.17 4.86
CA GLN A 84 -1.07 19.16 5.93
C GLN A 84 -2.50 19.12 6.50
N ASP A 85 -3.22 20.24 6.48
CA ASP A 85 -4.60 20.36 6.98
C ASP A 85 -5.59 19.41 6.26
N ASP A 86 -5.32 19.02 5.01
CA ASP A 86 -6.14 18.06 4.28
C ASP A 86 -5.92 16.61 4.73
N TYR A 87 -4.84 16.31 5.48
CA TYR A 87 -4.51 14.94 5.89
C TYR A 87 -5.68 14.32 6.66
N ASP A 88 -6.19 15.04 7.66
CA ASP A 88 -7.29 14.59 8.51
C ASP A 88 -8.61 14.42 7.75
N VAL A 89 -8.74 15.03 6.57
CA VAL A 89 -9.91 14.91 5.69
C VAL A 89 -9.74 13.76 4.69
N LYS A 90 -8.52 13.57 4.15
CA LYS A 90 -8.22 12.62 3.08
C LYS A 90 -7.96 11.21 3.60
N ILE A 91 -7.18 11.08 4.67
CA ILE A 91 -6.75 9.77 5.18
C ILE A 91 -7.91 8.89 5.67
N PRO A 92 -8.99 9.41 6.31
CA PRO A 92 -10.06 8.55 6.80
C PRO A 92 -10.79 7.83 5.67
N LYS A 93 -10.96 8.46 4.51
CA LYS A 93 -11.61 7.85 3.34
C LYS A 93 -10.77 6.69 2.79
N ILE A 94 -9.45 6.84 2.73
CA ILE A 94 -8.54 5.77 2.31
C ILE A 94 -8.60 4.63 3.32
N ARG A 95 -8.41 4.92 4.61
CA ARG A 95 -8.47 3.91 5.69
C ARG A 95 -9.82 3.18 5.71
N GLN A 96 -10.90 3.87 5.41
CA GLN A 96 -12.23 3.25 5.27
C GLN A 96 -12.25 2.21 4.14
N ALA A 97 -11.72 2.53 2.95
CA ALA A 97 -11.62 1.57 1.85
C ALA A 97 -10.76 0.35 2.23
N VAL A 98 -9.60 0.61 2.86
CA VAL A 98 -8.67 -0.43 3.33
C VAL A 98 -9.34 -1.38 4.34
N ASN A 99 -9.97 -0.81 5.37
CA ASN A 99 -10.64 -1.58 6.42
C ASN A 99 -11.87 -2.33 5.91
N SER A 100 -12.62 -1.74 4.98
CA SER A 100 -13.83 -2.37 4.44
C SER A 100 -13.57 -3.59 3.56
N THR A 101 -12.32 -3.77 3.10
CA THR A 101 -11.87 -4.91 2.29
C THR A 101 -10.76 -5.68 3.02
N HIS A 102 -10.79 -5.65 4.36
CA HIS A 102 -9.75 -6.26 5.19
C HIS A 102 -9.57 -7.75 4.85
N GLY A 103 -8.34 -8.14 4.53
CA GLY A 103 -8.01 -9.51 4.16
C GLY A 103 -8.50 -9.96 2.79
N GLU A 104 -9.18 -9.11 2.02
CA GLU A 104 -9.62 -9.46 0.66
C GLU A 104 -8.47 -9.34 -0.35
N TYR A 105 -8.28 -10.40 -1.14
CA TYR A 105 -7.31 -10.49 -2.22
C TYR A 105 -7.91 -11.27 -3.39
N LEU A 106 -7.32 -11.11 -4.58
CA LEU A 106 -7.67 -11.85 -5.79
C LEU A 106 -6.81 -13.10 -5.89
N GLU A 107 -7.45 -14.21 -6.22
CA GLU A 107 -6.79 -15.44 -6.61
C GLU A 107 -7.39 -16.00 -7.90
N TYR A 108 -6.58 -16.72 -8.66
CA TYR A 108 -7.02 -17.47 -9.83
C TYR A 108 -6.51 -18.90 -9.75
N LYS A 109 -7.45 -19.87 -9.65
CA LYS A 109 -7.14 -21.30 -9.45
C LYS A 109 -6.27 -21.54 -8.20
N GLY A 110 -6.59 -20.86 -7.11
CA GLY A 110 -5.89 -20.96 -5.81
C GLY A 110 -4.47 -20.37 -5.82
N ARG A 111 -4.21 -19.35 -6.66
CA ARG A 111 -2.89 -18.73 -6.86
C ARG A 111 -2.93 -17.23 -7.11
#